data_AF-A0AA51DDJ7-F1
#
_entry.id   AF-A0AA51DDJ7-F1
#
_cell.length_a   1.000
_cell.length_b   1.000
_cell.length_c   1.000
_cell.angle_alpha   90.00
_cell.angle_beta   90.00
_cell.angle_gamma   90.00
#
_symmetry.space_group_name_H-M   'P 1'
#
loop_
_entity.id
_entity.type
_entity.pdbx_description
1 polymer ?
#
loop_
_entity_poly.entity_id
_entity_poly.type
_entity_poly.pdbx_seq_one_letter_code
_entity_poly.pdbx_strand_id
1 'polypeptide(L)' 'MQVDIYLKTSREPITFKGDRIDIKDLELDGIKYKQIRYFKKLVSKSTYIKEDDISRIKEHS' A
#
# COMPACT_ATOMS: atom_id res chain seq x y z
N MET A 1 6.24 0.86 12.16
CA MET A 1 6.53 0.51 10.76
C MET A 1 5.94 1.56 9.84
N GLN A 2 6.68 1.97 8.80
CA GLN A 2 6.19 2.91 7.78
C GLN A 2 6.43 2.34 6.38
N VAL A 3 5.46 2.52 5.48
CA VAL A 3 5.60 2.18 4.06
C VAL A 3 5.16 3.36 3.23
N ASP A 4 6.00 3.74 2.27
CA ASP A 4 5.70 4.77 1.28
C ASP A 4 5.46 4.12 -0.08
N ILE A 5 4.29 4.38 -0.67
CA ILE A 5 3.93 3.92 -2.01
C ILE A 5 3.99 5.08 -2.97
N TYR A 6 4.94 5.01 -3.90
CA TYR A 6 5.11 5.98 -4.96
C TYR A 6 4.22 5.57 -6.13
N LEU A 7 3.38 6.50 -6.59
CA LEU A 7 2.58 6.33 -7.79
C LEU A 7 3.29 6.93 -9.00
N LYS A 8 3.01 6.43 -10.20
CA LYS A 8 3.60 6.95 -11.44
C LYS A 8 3.15 8.39 -11.75
N THR A 9 1.94 8.74 -11.35
CA THR A 9 1.30 10.03 -11.66
C THR A 9 1.44 11.07 -10.55
N SER A 10 1.92 10.68 -9.36
CA SER A 10 2.06 11.57 -8.20
C SER A 10 3.52 11.82 -7.85
N ARG A 11 3.86 13.06 -7.50
CA ARG A 11 5.18 13.41 -6.96
C ARG A 11 5.32 13.01 -5.49
N GLU A 12 4.21 12.95 -4.75
CA GLU A 12 4.20 12.60 -3.33
C GLU A 12 3.76 11.14 -3.14
N PRO A 13 4.45 10.38 -2.26
CA PRO A 13 4.06 9.01 -1.96
C PRO A 13 2.85 8.95 -1.02
N ILE A 14 2.05 7.91 -1.16
CA ILE A 14 1.05 7.54 -0.17
C ILE A 14 1.77 6.88 1.00
N THR A 15 1.76 7.54 2.16
CA THR A 15 2.45 7.08 3.36
C THR A 15 1.50 6.33 4.29
N PHE A 16 1.81 5.08 4.58
CA PHE A 16 1.11 4.26 5.58
C PHE A 16 1.98 4.15 6.84
N LYS A 17 1.40 4.45 8.01
CA LYS A 17 2.09 4.32 9.31
C LYS A 17 1.24 3.51 10.28
N GLY A 18 1.83 2.48 10.85
CA GLY A 18 1.16 1.58 11.79
C GLY A 18 2.12 0.73 12.61
N ASP A 19 1.54 -0.03 13.52
CA ASP A 19 2.22 -1.04 14.32
C ASP A 19 2.64 -2.23 13.43
N ARG A 20 1.78 -2.58 12.46
CA ARG A 20 2.04 -3.57 11.40
C ARG A 20 1.50 -3.08 10.07
N ILE A 21 2.21 -3.38 8.98
CA ILE A 21 1.73 -3.17 7.61
C ILE A 21 1.91 -4.47 6.85
N ASP A 22 0.83 -4.96 6.22
CA ASP A 22 0.88 -6.11 5.32
C ASP A 22 0.61 -5.62 3.89
N ILE A 23 1.39 -6.08 2.93
CA ILE A 23 1.18 -5.83 1.49
C ILE A 23 0.93 -7.19 0.83
N LYS A 24 -0.16 -7.29 0.05
CA LYS A 24 -0.52 -8.52 -0.66
C LYS A 24 -0.85 -8.24 -2.12
N ASP A 25 -0.52 -9.19 -2.96
CA ASP A 25 -0.96 -9.22 -4.35
C ASP A 25 -2.38 -9.75 -4.43
N LEU A 26 -3.20 -9.08 -5.23
CA LEU A 26 -4.60 -9.41 -5.42
C LEU A 26 -4.95 -9.21 -6.88
N GLU A 27 -5.75 -10.11 -7.45
CA GLU A 27 -6.36 -9.94 -8.76
C GLU A 27 -7.88 -9.92 -8.60
N LEU A 28 -8.53 -8.88 -9.11
CA LEU A 28 -9.97 -8.72 -9.11
C LEU A 28 -10.42 -8.41 -10.53
N ASP A 29 -11.30 -9.27 -11.07
CA ASP A 29 -11.83 -9.15 -12.44
C ASP A 29 -10.73 -8.97 -13.50
N GLY A 30 -9.62 -9.71 -13.35
CA GLY A 30 -8.46 -9.65 -14.26
C GLY A 30 -7.55 -8.43 -14.07
N ILE A 31 -7.83 -7.56 -13.09
CA ILE A 31 -7.01 -6.38 -12.78
C ILE A 31 -6.17 -6.67 -11.53
N LYS A 32 -4.86 -6.43 -11.62
CA LYS A 32 -3.92 -6.62 -10.51
C LYS A 32 -3.85 -5.40 -9.59
N TYR A 33 -3.89 -5.67 -8.30
CA TYR A 33 -3.81 -4.69 -7.22
C TYR A 33 -2.79 -5.13 -6.17
N LYS A 34 -2.18 -4.15 -5.51
CA LYS A 34 -1.61 -4.34 -4.18
C LYS A 34 -2.67 -3.97 -3.14
N GLN A 35 -3.02 -4.91 -2.27
CA GLN A 35 -3.78 -4.65 -1.05
C GLN A 35 -2.79 -4.26 0.05
N ILE A 36 -2.96 -3.06 0.61
CA ILE A 36 -2.18 -2.56 1.75
C ILE A 36 -3.08 -2.54 2.98
N ARG A 37 -2.70 -3.31 4.00
CA ARG A 37 -3.40 -3.35 5.28
C ARG A 37 -2.50 -2.75 6.34
N TYR A 38 -2.93 -1.66 6.97
CA TYR A 38 -2.20 -1.10 8.10
C TYR A 38 -3.02 -1.26 9.38
N PHE A 39 -2.31 -1.65 10.43
CA PHE A 39 -2.84 -1.88 11.77
C PHE A 39 -2.31 -0.79 12.67
N LYS A 40 -3.21 -0.04 13.31
CA LYS A 40 -2.83 1.02 14.25
C LYS A 40 -3.71 0.92 15.48
N LYS A 41 -3.13 0.54 16.62
CA LYS A 41 -3.84 0.26 17.87
C LYS A 41 -4.97 -0.77 17.64
N LEU A 42 -6.23 -0.33 17.72
CA LEU A 42 -7.43 -1.17 17.62
C LEU A 42 -8.10 -1.13 16.23
N VAL A 43 -7.56 -0.35 15.29
CA VAL A 43 -8.13 -0.23 13.95
C VAL A 43 -7.24 -0.89 12.91
N SER A 44 -7.88 -1.59 11.98
CA SER A 44 -7.26 -2.01 10.73
C SER A 44 -7.97 -1.32 9.57
N LYS A 45 -7.19 -0.91 8.58
CA LYS A 45 -7.71 -0.30 7.35
C LYS A 45 -7.00 -0.93 6.16
N SER A 46 -7.76 -1.17 5.11
CA SER A 46 -7.28 -1.75 3.86
C SER A 46 -7.45 -0.75 2.73
N THR A 47 -6.42 -0.63 1.91
CA THR A 47 -6.42 0.18 0.68
C THR A 47 -5.99 -0.71 -0.48
N TYR A 48 -6.61 -0.53 -1.64
CA TYR A 48 -6.25 -1.23 -2.87
C TYR A 48 -5.69 -0.20 -3.84
N ILE A 49 -4.53 -0.49 -4.39
CA ILE A 49 -3.87 0.36 -5.41
C ILE A 49 -3.57 -0.55 -6.60
N LYS A 50 -3.95 -0.13 -7.82
CA LYS A 50 -3.63 -0.90 -9.02
C LYS A 50 -2.12 -1.06 -9.12
N GLU A 51 -1.68 -2.27 -9.42
CA GLU A 51 -0.25 -2.56 -9.54
C GLU A 51 0.40 -1.69 -10.62
N ASP A 52 -0.32 -1.46 -11.73
CA ASP A 52 0.14 -0.62 -12.84
C ASP A 52 0.31 0.86 -12.48
N ASP A 53 -0.34 1.34 -11.43
CA ASP A 53 -0.21 2.74 -10.98
C ASP A 53 1.00 2.94 -10.06
N ILE A 54 1.55 1.86 -9.50
CA ILE A 54 2.67 1.90 -8.55
C ILE A 54 3.98 1.98 -9.32
N SER A 55 4.82 2.96 -8.97
CA SER A 55 6.19 3.07 -9.48
C SER A 55 7.18 2.36 -8.56
N ARG A 56 7.00 2.48 -7.24
CA ARG A 56 7.86 1.85 -6.23
C ARG A 56 7.17 1.76 -4.88
N ILE A 57 7.51 0.75 -4.10
CA ILE A 57 7.16 0.62 -2.69
C ILE A 57 8.45 0.70 -1.87
N LYS A 58 8.48 1.52 -0.83
CA LYS A 58 9.61 1.64 0.09
C LYS A 58 9.16 1.40 1.52
N GLU A 59 9.72 0.37 2.14
CA GLU A 59 9.52 0.08 3.56
C GLU A 59 10.60 0.81 4.38
N HIS A 60 10.20 1.37 5.52
CA HIS A 60 11.09 2.02 6.47
C HIS A 60 11.00 1.29 7.81
N SER A 61 12.15 0.75 8.21
CA SER A 61 12.41 -0.01 9.44
C SER A 61 12.44 0.87 10.67
#